data_AF-A0A453LU47-F1
#
_entry.id   AF-A0A453LU47-F1
#
_cell.length_a   1.000
_cell.length_b   1.000
_cell.length_c   1.000
_cell.angle_alpha   90.00
_cell.angle_beta   90.00
_cell.angle_gamma   90.00
#
_symmetry.space_group_name_H-M   'P 1'
#
loop_
_entity.id
_entity.type
_entity.pdbx_description
1 polymer ?
#
loop_
_entity_poly.entity_id
_entity_poly.type
_entity_poly.pdbx_seq_one_letter_code
_entity_poly.pdbx_strand_id
1 'polypeptide(L)'
;ATVTMFNYQQFRHIPAPGWQLGWSWAKKEVIWSMVGAQATEQGDCSKFKSAPPHCCKRDPTIVDLLPGTPFNQQIANCCKAGVIKTFNQDPGNAASSFQISVGLAGTTNKTVKMPKNFTLRAPGPGYTCGRALVGRPTKYYSSDGRRVTQALSKLPTHCSSLLALYCFNTLRKCISKLH
;
A
#
# COMPACT_ATOMS: atom_id res chain seq x y z
N ALA A 1 -8.62 -1.71 -0.24
CA ALA A 1 -7.77 -0.64 0.29
C ALA A 1 -6.94 -0.04 -0.81
N THR A 2 -6.53 1.22 -0.68
CA THR A 2 -5.48 1.82 -1.52
C THR A 2 -4.30 2.13 -0.63
N VAL A 3 -3.09 1.76 -1.03
CA VAL A 3 -1.83 2.18 -0.41
C VAL A 3 -1.16 3.12 -1.39
N THR A 4 -0.70 4.27 -0.90
CA THR A 4 0.03 5.25 -1.73
C THR A 4 1.34 5.63 -1.06
N MET A 5 2.39 5.68 -1.87
CA MET A 5 3.76 6.05 -1.52
C MET A 5 4.09 7.37 -2.20
N PHE A 6 4.49 8.39 -1.44
CA PHE A 6 4.96 9.67 -1.99
C PHE A 6 6.45 9.86 -1.71
N ASN A 7 7.19 10.30 -2.72
CA ASN A 7 8.60 10.66 -2.59
C ASN A 7 8.78 12.17 -2.46
N TYR A 8 8.94 12.64 -1.21
CA TYR A 8 9.22 14.04 -0.89
C TYR A 8 10.72 14.32 -0.71
N GLN A 9 11.60 13.41 -1.12
CA GLN A 9 13.03 13.72 -1.16
C GLN A 9 13.29 14.82 -2.20
N GLN A 10 14.28 15.68 -1.95
CA GLN A 10 14.59 16.78 -2.88
C GLN A 10 15.26 16.29 -4.17
N PHE A 11 16.26 15.41 -4.05
CA PHE A 11 17.13 15.02 -5.17
C PHE A 11 17.20 13.51 -5.44
N ARG A 12 16.67 12.69 -4.53
CA ARG A 12 16.74 11.22 -4.64
C ARG A 12 15.43 10.66 -5.18
N HIS A 13 15.40 10.35 -6.47
CA HIS A 13 14.36 9.53 -7.05
C HIS A 13 14.65 8.04 -6.79
N ILE A 14 13.62 7.20 -6.89
CA ILE A 14 13.75 5.74 -6.89
C ILE A 14 13.86 5.31 -8.36
N PRO A 15 15.05 4.91 -8.86
CA PRO A 15 15.21 4.42 -10.23
C PRO A 15 14.80 2.95 -10.34
N ALA A 16 14.81 2.41 -11.56
CA ALA A 16 14.69 0.97 -11.80
C ALA A 16 15.82 0.20 -11.06
N PRO A 17 15.57 -1.02 -10.53
CA PRO A 17 14.36 -1.86 -10.63
C PRO A 17 13.17 -1.44 -9.77
N GLY A 18 13.23 -0.27 -9.11
CA GLY A 18 12.10 0.30 -8.39
C GLY A 18 12.03 -0.10 -6.91
N TRP A 19 10.96 0.35 -6.25
CA TRP A 19 10.71 0.04 -4.85
C TRP A 19 10.20 -1.40 -4.64
N GLN A 20 10.50 -1.95 -3.47
CA GLN A 20 9.86 -3.13 -2.91
C GLN A 20 9.39 -2.79 -1.49
N LEU A 21 8.10 -2.99 -1.23
CA LEU A 21 7.46 -2.67 0.04
C LEU A 21 7.15 -3.97 0.78
N GLY A 22 7.79 -4.18 1.93
CA GLY A 22 7.51 -5.30 2.81
C GLY A 22 6.84 -4.87 4.10
N TRP A 23 6.09 -5.78 4.72
CA TRP A 23 5.60 -5.64 6.09
C TRP A 23 5.32 -7.01 6.70
N SER A 24 5.06 -7.06 8.00
CA SER A 24 4.62 -8.27 8.69
C SER A 24 3.19 -8.12 9.22
N TRP A 25 2.32 -9.07 8.88
CA TRP A 25 0.98 -9.18 9.46
C TRP A 25 1.05 -9.44 10.96
N ALA A 26 0.13 -8.82 11.69
CA ALA A 26 0.08 -8.95 13.15
C ALA A 26 -0.52 -10.29 13.59
N LYS A 27 -1.42 -10.87 12.78
CA LYS A 27 -2.09 -12.14 13.04
C LYS A 27 -1.95 -13.05 11.81
N LYS A 28 -3.08 -13.48 11.24
CA LYS A 28 -3.20 -14.45 10.15
C LYS A 28 -3.86 -13.80 8.93
N GLU A 29 -3.67 -12.50 8.77
CA GLU A 29 -4.15 -11.76 7.61
C GLU A 29 -3.53 -12.32 6.32
N VAL A 30 -4.29 -12.25 5.23
CA VAL A 30 -3.88 -12.71 3.89
C VAL A 30 -4.26 -11.66 2.85
N ILE A 31 -3.60 -11.65 1.71
CA ILE A 31 -3.95 -10.80 0.57
C ILE A 31 -4.84 -11.57 -0.38
N TRP A 32 -6.10 -11.17 -0.50
CA TRP A 32 -7.05 -11.78 -1.44
C TRP A 32 -6.79 -11.35 -2.88
N SER A 33 -6.54 -10.06 -3.10
CA SER A 33 -6.31 -9.51 -4.43
C SER A 33 -5.55 -8.19 -4.38
N MET A 34 -4.89 -7.86 -5.48
CA MET A 34 -4.16 -6.60 -5.68
C MET A 34 -4.42 -6.02 -7.07
N VAL A 35 -4.32 -4.70 -7.19
CA VAL A 35 -4.41 -3.95 -8.46
C VAL A 35 -3.34 -2.87 -8.45
N GLY A 36 -2.60 -2.71 -9.54
CA GLY A 36 -1.47 -1.78 -9.65
C GLY A 36 -0.15 -2.26 -9.05
N ALA A 37 -0.16 -3.31 -8.22
CA ALA A 37 1.04 -3.96 -7.68
C ALA A 37 0.77 -5.46 -7.49
N GLN A 38 1.83 -6.21 -7.21
CA GLN A 38 1.74 -7.64 -6.91
C GLN A 38 2.70 -8.04 -5.78
N ALA A 39 2.30 -9.04 -5.00
CA ALA A 39 3.24 -9.74 -4.13
C ALA A 39 4.26 -10.54 -4.96
N THR A 40 5.52 -10.55 -4.53
CA THR A 40 6.60 -11.29 -5.19
C THR A 40 6.49 -12.80 -5.00
N GLU A 41 5.81 -13.23 -3.93
CA GLU A 41 5.61 -14.63 -3.57
C GLU A 41 4.21 -14.85 -3.03
N GLN A 42 3.60 -15.99 -3.35
CA GLN A 42 2.29 -16.37 -2.81
C GLN A 42 2.39 -16.97 -1.40
N GLY A 43 3.39 -17.81 -1.12
CA GLY A 43 3.52 -18.54 0.14
C GLY A 43 2.56 -19.73 0.27
N ASP A 44 2.47 -20.31 1.47
CA ASP A 44 1.60 -21.47 1.74
C ASP A 44 0.14 -21.03 1.93
N CYS A 45 -0.67 -21.23 0.89
CA CYS A 45 -2.11 -21.02 0.90
C CYS A 45 -2.93 -22.32 1.04
N SER A 46 -2.33 -23.45 1.42
CA SER A 46 -2.98 -24.78 1.46
C SER A 46 -4.27 -24.85 2.29
N LYS A 47 -4.41 -23.96 3.28
CA LYS A 47 -5.64 -23.82 4.09
C LYS A 47 -6.88 -23.42 3.27
N PHE A 48 -6.70 -22.80 2.10
CA PHE A 48 -7.79 -22.29 1.26
C PHE A 48 -8.06 -23.28 0.11
N LYS A 49 -9.13 -24.08 0.24
CA LYS A 49 -9.38 -25.23 -0.67
C LYS A 49 -10.04 -24.89 -2.01
N SER A 50 -10.66 -23.73 -2.17
CA SER A 50 -11.39 -23.36 -3.40
C SER A 50 -10.56 -22.45 -4.30
N ALA A 51 -10.37 -21.21 -3.88
CA ALA A 51 -9.53 -20.23 -4.56
C ALA A 51 -8.46 -19.74 -3.58
N PRO A 52 -7.17 -19.95 -3.88
CA PRO A 52 -6.11 -19.46 -3.01
C PRO A 52 -6.07 -17.92 -3.09
N PRO A 53 -5.82 -17.23 -1.96
CA PRO A 53 -5.53 -15.80 -1.95
C PRO A 53 -4.31 -15.47 -2.83
N HIS A 54 -4.22 -14.22 -3.29
CA HIS A 54 -3.03 -13.68 -3.97
C HIS A 54 -1.73 -13.91 -3.18
N CYS A 55 -1.76 -13.76 -1.85
CA CYS A 55 -0.61 -14.04 -0.99
C CYS A 55 -1.04 -14.43 0.43
N CYS A 56 -0.45 -15.50 0.95
CA CYS A 56 -0.62 -16.01 2.31
C CYS A 56 0.63 -15.87 3.18
N LYS A 57 1.72 -15.30 2.65
CA LYS A 57 2.91 -15.01 3.48
C LYS A 57 2.54 -14.07 4.62
N ARG A 58 3.10 -14.36 5.80
CA ARG A 58 2.99 -13.49 6.97
C ARG A 58 3.72 -12.16 6.74
N ASP A 59 4.77 -12.18 5.95
CA ASP A 59 5.66 -11.08 5.64
C ASP A 59 5.73 -10.81 4.12
N PRO A 60 4.63 -10.39 3.49
CA PRO A 60 4.60 -10.18 2.05
C PRO A 60 5.58 -9.08 1.62
N THR A 61 6.21 -9.27 0.47
CA THR A 61 6.95 -8.23 -0.26
C THR A 61 6.18 -7.88 -1.52
N ILE A 62 5.91 -6.59 -1.71
CA ILE A 62 5.11 -6.06 -2.81
C ILE A 62 5.99 -5.26 -3.75
N VAL A 63 5.73 -5.41 -5.05
CA VAL A 63 6.35 -4.63 -6.11
C VAL A 63 5.28 -4.03 -7.01
N ASP A 64 5.56 -2.86 -7.56
CA ASP A 64 4.74 -2.22 -8.57
C ASP A 64 4.63 -3.09 -9.83
N LEU A 65 3.54 -2.95 -10.58
CA LEU A 65 3.44 -3.60 -11.89
C LEU A 65 4.31 -2.88 -12.93
N LEU A 66 4.56 -3.55 -14.06
CA LEU A 66 5.36 -3.00 -15.15
C LEU A 66 4.52 -2.06 -16.04
N PRO A 67 5.16 -1.10 -16.73
CA PRO A 67 4.52 -0.36 -17.81
C PRO A 67 3.90 -1.32 -18.84
N GLY A 68 2.74 -0.95 -19.40
CA GLY A 68 1.98 -1.80 -20.33
C GLY A 68 1.03 -2.80 -19.67
N THR A 69 0.91 -2.79 -18.33
CA THR A 69 -0.11 -3.53 -17.60
C THR A 69 -1.52 -3.28 -18.17
N PRO A 70 -2.40 -4.28 -18.32
CA PRO A 70 -3.77 -4.07 -18.82
C PRO A 70 -4.57 -3.06 -18.00
N PHE A 71 -5.45 -2.27 -18.64
CA PHE A 71 -6.18 -1.17 -17.99
C PHE A 71 -7.01 -1.61 -16.77
N ASN A 72 -7.59 -2.81 -16.81
CA ASN A 72 -8.35 -3.38 -15.69
C ASN A 72 -7.50 -3.74 -14.46
N GLN A 73 -6.17 -3.73 -14.59
CA GLN A 73 -5.21 -3.96 -13.51
C GLN A 73 -4.46 -2.67 -13.11
N GLN A 74 -4.82 -1.53 -13.69
CA GLN A 74 -4.21 -0.24 -13.39
C GLN A 74 -5.00 0.55 -12.33
N ILE A 75 -4.28 1.42 -11.63
CA ILE A 75 -4.80 2.50 -10.80
C ILE A 75 -3.92 3.73 -11.00
N ALA A 76 -4.44 4.92 -10.67
CA ALA A 76 -3.66 6.14 -10.61
C ALA A 76 -2.31 5.94 -9.90
N ASN A 77 -1.25 6.42 -10.54
CA ASN A 77 0.14 6.37 -10.05
C ASN A 77 0.78 4.97 -9.94
N CYS A 78 0.14 3.88 -10.38
CA CYS A 78 0.79 2.57 -10.41
C CYS A 78 1.65 2.38 -11.67
N CYS A 79 2.22 1.19 -11.75
CA CYS A 79 2.57 0.54 -13.00
C CYS A 79 3.78 1.17 -13.72
N LYS A 80 4.71 1.70 -12.93
CA LYS A 80 5.95 2.35 -13.38
C LYS A 80 7.17 1.51 -13.05
N ALA A 81 7.01 0.20 -12.87
CA ALA A 81 8.06 -0.70 -12.41
C ALA A 81 8.75 -0.19 -11.12
N GLY A 82 7.98 0.45 -10.24
CA GLY A 82 8.46 0.93 -8.95
C GLY A 82 9.31 2.18 -9.03
N VAL A 83 9.37 2.86 -10.18
CA VAL A 83 10.05 4.14 -10.32
C VAL A 83 9.21 5.25 -9.68
N ILE A 84 9.82 6.04 -8.78
CA ILE A 84 9.18 7.21 -8.16
C ILE A 84 10.13 8.40 -8.24
N LYS A 85 9.73 9.44 -8.99
CA LYS A 85 10.49 10.70 -9.07
C LYS A 85 10.34 11.52 -7.80
N THR A 86 11.11 12.58 -7.66
CA THR A 86 10.95 13.50 -6.52
C THR A 86 9.80 14.47 -6.77
N PHE A 87 9.10 14.86 -5.70
CA PHE A 87 8.03 15.84 -5.79
C PHE A 87 8.48 17.17 -6.40
N ASN A 88 9.70 17.62 -6.11
CA ASN A 88 10.22 18.88 -6.62
C ASN A 88 10.57 18.84 -8.11
N GLN A 89 10.97 17.68 -8.65
CA GLN A 89 11.33 17.54 -10.06
C GLN A 89 10.13 17.21 -10.94
N ASP A 90 9.23 16.34 -10.46
CA ASP A 90 8.08 15.87 -11.22
C ASP A 90 6.95 15.46 -10.26
N PRO A 91 6.11 16.43 -9.83
CA PRO A 91 5.01 16.18 -8.90
C PRO A 91 4.04 15.08 -9.37
N GLY A 92 3.82 14.98 -10.69
CA GLY A 92 2.91 13.98 -11.28
C GLY A 92 3.43 12.55 -11.16
N ASN A 93 4.74 12.36 -11.12
CA ASN A 93 5.38 11.06 -11.00
C ASN A 93 6.00 10.78 -9.62
N ALA A 94 5.75 11.66 -8.65
CA ALA A 94 6.26 11.58 -7.29
C ALA A 94 5.47 10.63 -6.37
N ALA A 95 4.49 9.92 -6.91
CA ALA A 95 3.69 8.95 -6.18
C ALA A 95 3.71 7.57 -6.84
N SER A 96 3.55 6.52 -6.04
CA SER A 96 3.17 5.18 -6.49
C SER A 96 2.00 4.66 -5.68
N SER A 97 1.00 4.04 -6.30
CA SER A 97 -0.15 3.50 -5.57
C SER A 97 -0.56 2.12 -6.05
N PHE A 98 -1.15 1.36 -5.14
CA PHE A 98 -1.81 0.10 -5.46
C PHE A 98 -3.03 -0.12 -4.58
N GLN A 99 -3.95 -0.94 -5.05
CA GLN A 99 -5.04 -1.44 -4.23
C GLN A 99 -4.76 -2.83 -3.72
N ILE A 100 -5.24 -3.10 -2.52
CA ILE A 100 -5.09 -4.38 -1.83
C ILE A 100 -6.39 -4.75 -1.12
N SER A 101 -6.81 -6.01 -1.25
CA SER A 101 -7.89 -6.60 -0.49
C SER A 101 -7.30 -7.57 0.53
N VAL A 102 -7.54 -7.34 1.83
CA VAL A 102 -7.02 -8.19 2.91
C VAL A 102 -8.14 -9.02 3.52
N GLY A 103 -7.87 -10.30 3.73
CA GLY A 103 -8.72 -11.26 4.41
C GLY A 103 -8.27 -11.53 5.83
N LEU A 104 -9.15 -12.17 6.62
CA LEU A 104 -8.88 -12.62 7.99
C LEU A 104 -8.46 -11.52 8.99
N ALA A 105 -8.62 -10.26 8.62
CA ALA A 105 -8.42 -9.12 9.50
C ALA A 105 -9.63 -8.94 10.44
N GLY A 106 -9.39 -8.43 11.65
CA GLY A 106 -10.46 -8.07 12.59
C GLY A 106 -11.38 -6.99 12.01
N THR A 107 -12.62 -6.89 12.47
CA THR A 107 -13.62 -5.98 11.87
C THR A 107 -13.87 -4.72 12.69
N THR A 108 -13.16 -4.48 13.78
CA THR A 108 -13.35 -3.32 14.68
C THR A 108 -12.02 -2.66 15.03
N ASN A 109 -12.01 -1.38 15.37
CA ASN A 109 -10.79 -0.64 15.77
C ASN A 109 -9.98 -1.34 16.90
N LYS A 110 -10.65 -2.14 17.73
CA LYS A 110 -10.02 -2.94 18.80
C LYS A 110 -9.42 -4.27 18.30
N THR A 111 -10.06 -4.91 17.31
CA THR A 111 -9.71 -6.26 16.83
C THR A 111 -8.73 -6.24 15.66
N VAL A 112 -8.77 -5.17 14.89
CA VAL A 112 -7.79 -4.81 13.87
C VAL A 112 -6.44 -4.62 14.52
N LYS A 113 -5.42 -5.31 14.01
CA LYS A 113 -4.05 -5.10 14.43
C LYS A 113 -3.26 -4.57 13.24
N MET A 114 -2.51 -3.51 13.50
CA MET A 114 -1.67 -2.90 12.49
C MET A 114 -0.56 -3.85 12.07
N PRO A 115 -0.22 -3.90 10.77
CA PRO A 115 1.02 -4.54 10.36
C PRO A 115 2.21 -3.86 11.01
N LYS A 116 3.28 -4.63 11.17
CA LYS A 116 4.53 -4.22 11.82
C LYS A 116 5.68 -4.38 10.84
N ASN A 117 6.86 -3.87 11.20
CA ASN A 117 8.10 -4.11 10.46
C ASN A 117 7.98 -3.75 8.98
N PHE A 118 7.45 -2.56 8.70
CA PHE A 118 7.46 -2.04 7.35
C PHE A 118 8.91 -1.92 6.87
N THR A 119 9.17 -2.34 5.64
CA THR A 119 10.47 -2.20 4.98
C THR A 119 10.24 -1.60 3.61
N LEU A 120 11.13 -0.69 3.23
CA LEU A 120 11.15 -0.12 1.90
C LEU A 120 12.54 -0.36 1.32
N ARG A 121 12.62 -1.24 0.34
CA ARG A 121 13.85 -1.47 -0.42
C ARG A 121 13.73 -0.70 -1.72
N ALA A 122 14.80 -0.06 -2.11
CA ALA A 122 14.93 0.60 -3.40
C ALA A 122 16.43 0.64 -3.75
N PRO A 123 16.78 0.84 -5.02
CA PRO A 123 18.18 0.85 -5.44
C PRO A 123 18.96 1.96 -4.73
N GLY A 124 20.17 1.63 -4.28
CA GLY A 124 21.02 2.55 -3.52
C GLY A 124 20.94 2.33 -1.99
N PRO A 125 21.32 3.33 -1.17
CA PRO A 125 21.32 3.19 0.28
C PRO A 125 19.90 2.94 0.77
N GLY A 126 19.67 1.79 1.41
CA GLY A 126 18.34 1.33 1.80
C GLY A 126 17.54 2.32 2.65
N TYR A 127 16.22 2.22 2.60
CA TYR A 127 15.32 3.08 3.36
C TYR A 127 14.96 2.39 4.68
N THR A 128 15.27 3.03 5.81
CA THR A 128 14.84 2.53 7.13
C THR A 128 13.45 3.06 7.44
N CYS A 129 12.49 2.19 7.76
CA CYS A 129 11.13 2.63 8.10
C CYS A 129 10.90 2.73 9.60
N GLY A 130 10.34 3.86 10.03
CA GLY A 130 9.86 4.09 11.38
C GLY A 130 8.54 3.38 11.66
N ARG A 131 8.07 3.50 12.91
CA ARG A 131 6.82 2.88 13.36
C ARG A 131 5.62 3.52 12.65
N ALA A 132 4.68 2.68 12.21
CA ALA A 132 3.38 3.16 11.73
C ALA A 132 2.57 3.76 12.90
N LEU A 133 2.05 4.97 12.71
CA LEU A 133 1.23 5.68 13.70
C LEU A 133 -0.23 5.66 13.28
N VAL A 134 -1.18 5.65 14.23
CA VAL A 134 -2.61 5.80 13.91
C VAL A 134 -2.94 7.29 13.89
N GLY A 135 -3.20 7.82 12.70
CA GLY A 135 -3.66 9.17 12.45
C GLY A 135 -5.18 9.28 12.37
N ARG A 136 -5.66 10.53 12.42
CA ARG A 136 -7.09 10.86 12.30
C ARG A 136 -7.68 10.35 10.97
N PRO A 137 -8.95 9.94 10.95
CA PRO A 137 -9.66 9.60 9.71
C PRO A 137 -9.56 10.71 8.67
N THR A 138 -9.37 10.36 7.40
CA THR A 138 -9.30 11.32 6.29
C THR A 138 -10.34 10.99 5.21
N LYS A 139 -10.89 12.03 4.58
CA LYS A 139 -11.80 11.90 3.43
C LYS A 139 -10.98 12.04 2.14
N TYR A 140 -11.26 11.17 1.19
CA TYR A 140 -10.69 11.15 -0.15
C TYR A 140 -11.81 11.31 -1.16
N TYR A 141 -11.67 12.23 -2.10
CA TYR A 141 -12.60 12.39 -3.21
C TYR A 141 -12.13 11.50 -4.36
N SER A 142 -13.07 10.87 -5.06
CA SER A 142 -12.78 10.24 -6.34
C SER A 142 -12.26 11.29 -7.34
N SER A 143 -11.60 10.83 -8.39
CA SER A 143 -11.04 11.70 -9.44
C SER A 143 -12.10 12.58 -10.12
N ASP A 144 -13.36 12.11 -10.17
CA ASP A 144 -14.52 12.85 -10.70
C ASP A 144 -15.25 13.70 -9.63
N GLY A 145 -14.78 13.69 -8.38
CA GLY A 145 -15.35 14.43 -7.24
C GLY A 145 -16.68 13.91 -6.71
N ARG A 146 -17.29 12.93 -7.39
CA ARG A 146 -18.66 12.45 -7.09
C ARG A 146 -18.74 11.52 -5.89
N ARG A 147 -17.66 10.81 -5.58
CA ARG A 147 -17.61 9.80 -4.52
C ARG A 147 -16.61 10.19 -3.44
N VAL A 148 -17.10 10.37 -2.22
CA VAL A 148 -16.25 10.55 -1.05
C VAL A 148 -16.01 9.21 -0.38
N THR A 149 -14.74 8.83 -0.26
CA THR A 149 -14.29 7.64 0.46
C THR A 149 -13.59 8.09 1.74
N GLN A 150 -14.07 7.67 2.89
CA GLN A 150 -13.44 8.00 4.18
C GLN A 150 -12.58 6.82 4.65
N ALA A 151 -11.30 7.08 4.95
CA ALA A 151 -10.46 6.13 5.67
C ALA A 151 -10.69 6.30 7.17
N LEU A 152 -11.16 5.23 7.84
CA LEU A 152 -11.42 5.24 9.29
C LEU A 152 -10.17 5.36 10.16
N SER A 153 -9.00 5.10 9.58
CA SER A 153 -7.71 5.34 10.23
C SER A 153 -6.69 5.59 9.13
N LYS A 154 -5.76 6.51 9.38
CA LYS A 154 -4.61 6.76 8.52
C LYS A 154 -3.38 6.18 9.20
N LEU A 155 -2.51 5.49 8.48
CA LEU A 155 -1.30 4.88 9.00
C LEU A 155 -0.09 5.54 8.34
N PRO A 156 0.27 6.78 8.71
CA PRO A 156 1.53 7.34 8.30
C PRO A 156 2.66 6.45 8.83
N THR A 157 3.47 5.98 7.90
CA THR A 157 4.75 5.33 8.19
C THR A 157 5.82 6.20 7.56
N HIS A 158 6.73 6.70 8.37
CA HIS A 158 7.84 7.54 7.92
C HIS A 158 9.06 6.66 7.74
N CYS A 159 9.58 6.54 6.51
CA CYS A 159 10.91 5.97 6.31
C CYS A 159 11.94 7.09 6.23
N SER A 160 13.09 6.92 6.89
CA SER A 160 14.13 7.91 7.27
C SER A 160 14.80 8.66 6.11
N SER A 161 14.17 8.72 4.95
CA SER A 161 14.48 9.71 3.94
C SER A 161 13.21 9.99 3.11
N LEU A 162 12.27 10.73 3.73
CA LEU A 162 11.08 11.41 3.18
C LEU A 162 10.19 10.65 2.17
N LEU A 163 10.12 9.31 2.24
CA LEU A 163 8.99 8.59 1.66
C LEU A 163 7.86 8.51 2.70
N ALA A 164 6.72 9.14 2.39
CA ALA A 164 5.51 9.01 3.19
C ALA A 164 4.62 7.92 2.59
N LEU A 165 4.48 6.80 3.31
CA LEU A 165 3.49 5.77 3.00
C LEU A 165 2.16 6.18 3.66
N TYR A 166 1.15 6.41 2.83
CA TYR A 166 -0.22 6.61 3.27
C TYR A 166 -1.04 5.32 3.07
N CYS A 167 -1.19 4.64 4.19
CA CYS A 167 -2.30 3.86 4.73
C CYS A 167 -3.08 2.82 3.89
N PHE A 168 -3.01 1.58 4.39
CA PHE A 168 -3.99 0.50 4.30
C PHE A 168 -5.44 0.92 4.60
N ASN A 169 -6.23 1.21 3.58
CA ASN A 169 -7.71 1.31 3.66
C ASN A 169 -8.41 -0.06 3.95
N THR A 170 -7.75 -1.02 4.64
CA THR A 170 -8.05 -2.46 4.45
C THR A 170 -9.05 -3.07 5.39
N LEU A 171 -9.94 -2.27 5.94
CA LEU A 171 -10.95 -2.79 6.84
C LEU A 171 -12.25 -2.23 6.36
N ARG A 172 -12.98 -3.06 5.60
CA ARG A 172 -14.36 -2.80 5.23
C ARG A 172 -15.10 -2.30 6.47
N LYS A 173 -15.35 -1.00 6.52
CA LYS A 173 -16.38 -0.33 7.29
C LYS A 173 -16.48 1.10 6.78
N CYS A 174 -17.27 1.27 5.73
CA CYS A 174 -18.19 2.39 5.66
C CYS A 174 -19.12 2.24 6.87
N ILE A 175 -19.03 3.13 7.85
CA ILE A 175 -20.09 3.32 8.85
C ILE A 175 -20.45 4.79 8.75
N SER A 176 -21.63 5.04 8.16
CA SER A 176 -22.31 6.32 8.25
C SER A 176 -22.80 6.54 9.68
N LYS A 177 -22.65 7.77 10.18
CA LYS A 177 -23.81 8.48 10.73
C LYS A 177 -23.54 9.99 10.74
N LEU A 178 -24.45 10.70 10.10
CA LEU A 178 -24.71 12.13 10.30
C LEU A 178 -25.10 12.34 11.77
N HIS A 179 -24.43 13.25 12.46
CA HIS A 179 -24.87 14.62 12.75
C HIS A 179 -23.67 15.41 13.26
#